data_AF-A0A077FCS7-F1
#
_entry.id   AF-A0A077FCS7-F1
#
_cell.length_a   1.000
_cell.length_b   1.000
_cell.length_c   1.000
_cell.angle_alpha   90.00
_cell.angle_beta   90.00
_cell.angle_gamma   90.00
#
_symmetry.space_group_name_H-M   'P 1'
#
loop_
_entity.id
_entity.type
_entity.pdbx_description
1 polymer ?
#
loop_
_entity_poly.entity_id
_entity_poly.type
_entity_poly.pdbx_seq_one_letter_code
_entity_poly.pdbx_strand_id
1 'polypeptide(L)'
;MQKRITSNPMGTLPLQYVAGLLMCAVIAPLQPLHVELTGSFIGALLWMGLVVSLLATLLLYRLIAKGNLVNVTSLFYLVPAVTAVMDYLIFGNRLAALSLLGMGLIVIGLLFVFRKPAAPAAQLQAD
;
A
#
# COMPACT_ATOMS: atom_id res chain seq x y z
N MET A 1 2.32 -33.34 6.49
CA MET A 1 1.54 -33.54 5.25
C MET A 1 1.52 -32.26 4.36
N GLN A 2 2.64 -31.55 4.17
CA GLN A 2 2.70 -30.29 3.39
C GLN A 2 3.69 -30.34 2.21
N LYS A 3 4.20 -31.53 1.87
CA LYS A 3 5.30 -31.69 0.90
C LYS A 3 4.84 -31.87 -0.56
N ARG A 4 3.54 -31.65 -0.88
CA ARG A 4 2.95 -32.01 -2.18
C ARG A 4 1.99 -30.97 -2.78
N ILE A 5 2.13 -29.69 -2.42
CA ILE A 5 1.42 -28.61 -3.12
C ILE A 5 2.40 -27.99 -4.12
N THR A 6 2.70 -28.73 -5.18
CA THR A 6 3.33 -28.20 -6.39
C THR A 6 2.23 -27.60 -7.26
N SER A 7 1.43 -26.70 -6.69
CA SER A 7 0.35 -26.07 -7.46
C SER A 7 1.02 -25.08 -8.41
N ASN A 8 0.94 -25.39 -9.70
CA ASN A 8 1.47 -24.58 -10.78
C ASN A 8 1.01 -23.12 -10.57
N PRO A 9 1.92 -22.16 -10.29
CA PRO A 9 1.55 -20.80 -9.87
C PRO A 9 0.72 -20.05 -10.91
N MET A 10 0.73 -20.50 -12.17
CA MET A 10 -0.09 -19.98 -13.25
C MET A 10 -1.56 -20.43 -13.21
N GLY A 11 -1.90 -21.50 -12.47
CA GLY A 11 -3.27 -22.01 -12.35
C GLY A 11 -4.06 -21.42 -11.17
N THR A 12 -3.38 -20.90 -10.15
CA THR A 12 -4.02 -20.32 -8.95
C THR A 12 -4.40 -18.87 -9.12
N LEU A 13 -3.65 -18.09 -9.91
CA LEU A 13 -3.94 -16.68 -10.21
C LEU A 13 -5.32 -16.49 -10.87
N PRO A 14 -5.69 -17.24 -11.95
CA PRO A 14 -7.01 -17.11 -12.55
C PRO A 14 -8.12 -17.47 -11.56
N LEU A 15 -7.92 -18.52 -10.75
CA LEU A 15 -8.88 -18.96 -9.76
C LEU A 15 -9.10 -17.91 -8.67
N GLN A 16 -8.06 -17.20 -8.25
CA GLN A 16 -8.15 -16.12 -7.28
C GLN A 16 -8.94 -14.92 -7.83
N TYR A 17 -8.69 -14.52 -9.08
CA TYR A 17 -9.45 -13.45 -9.73
C TYR A 17 -10.92 -13.83 -9.94
N VAL A 18 -11.19 -15.08 -10.35
CA VAL A 18 -12.56 -15.60 -10.48
C VAL A 18 -13.27 -15.65 -9.14
N ALA A 19 -12.60 -16.14 -8.08
CA ALA A 19 -13.16 -16.15 -6.74
C ALA A 19 -13.46 -14.72 -6.22
N GLY A 20 -12.55 -13.77 -6.45
CA GLY A 20 -12.76 -12.35 -6.13
C GLY A 20 -13.92 -11.74 -6.90
N LEU A 21 -14.06 -12.07 -8.18
CA LEU A 21 -15.16 -11.61 -9.03
C LEU A 21 -16.52 -12.18 -8.57
N LEU A 22 -16.58 -13.47 -8.24
CA LEU A 22 -17.77 -14.10 -7.67
C LEU A 22 -18.16 -13.47 -6.33
N MET A 23 -17.19 -13.23 -5.46
CA MET A 23 -17.43 -12.57 -4.19
C MET A 23 -17.95 -11.14 -4.38
N CYS A 24 -17.36 -10.37 -5.30
CA CYS A 24 -17.87 -9.05 -5.66
C CYS A 24 -19.29 -9.12 -6.24
N ALA A 25 -19.59 -10.10 -7.09
CA ALA A 25 -20.91 -10.27 -7.70
C ALA A 25 -22.01 -10.58 -6.66
N VAL A 26 -21.67 -11.32 -5.59
CA VAL A 26 -22.59 -11.58 -4.48
C VAL A 26 -22.83 -10.32 -3.64
N ILE A 27 -21.82 -9.46 -3.48
CA ILE A 27 -21.91 -8.25 -2.64
C ILE A 27 -22.51 -7.05 -3.40
N ALA A 28 -22.23 -6.93 -4.70
CA ALA A 28 -22.71 -5.84 -5.55
C ALA A 28 -24.22 -5.55 -5.43
N PRO A 29 -25.13 -6.54 -5.41
CA PRO A 29 -26.57 -6.26 -5.27
C PRO A 29 -26.99 -5.73 -3.88
N LEU A 30 -26.14 -5.83 -2.86
CA LEU A 30 -26.40 -5.28 -1.53
C LEU A 30 -26.18 -3.76 -1.45
N GLN A 31 -25.53 -3.15 -2.46
CA GLN A 31 -25.32 -1.71 -2.54
C GLN A 31 -26.03 -1.11 -3.77
N PRO A 32 -26.76 0.01 -3.63
CA PRO A 32 -27.28 0.75 -4.77
C PRO A 32 -26.12 1.39 -5.55
N LEU A 33 -25.57 0.63 -6.50
CA LEU A 33 -24.50 1.04 -7.40
C LEU A 33 -25.05 1.99 -8.47
N HIS A 34 -25.06 3.28 -8.16
CA HIS A 34 -25.28 4.33 -9.16
C HIS A 34 -23.94 4.62 -9.83
N VAL A 35 -23.69 3.97 -10.97
CA VAL A 35 -22.49 4.22 -11.78
C VAL A 35 -22.84 5.17 -12.91
N GLU A 36 -22.54 6.45 -12.73
CA GLU A 36 -22.55 7.40 -13.83
C GLU A 36 -21.22 7.32 -14.59
N LEU A 37 -21.28 6.81 -15.82
CA LEU A 37 -20.12 6.69 -16.71
C LEU A 37 -19.72 8.07 -17.24
N THR A 38 -19.11 8.86 -16.37
CA THR A 38 -18.55 10.17 -16.72
C THR A 38 -17.08 10.01 -17.14
N GLY A 39 -16.55 10.88 -18.00
CA GLY A 39 -15.14 10.86 -18.39
C GLY A 39 -14.17 10.86 -17.20
N SER A 40 -14.52 11.57 -16.11
CA SER A 40 -13.78 11.55 -14.84
C SER A 40 -13.78 10.18 -14.15
N PHE A 41 -14.89 9.44 -14.24
CA PHE A 41 -15.00 8.10 -13.67
C PHE A 41 -14.08 7.11 -14.41
N ILE A 42 -14.09 7.14 -15.75
CA ILE A 42 -13.19 6.33 -16.57
C ILE A 42 -11.74 6.70 -16.30
N GLY A 43 -11.42 8.00 -16.19
CA GLY A 43 -10.09 8.48 -15.82
C GLY A 43 -9.62 7.94 -14.47
N ALA A 44 -10.46 8.01 -13.44
CA ALA A 44 -10.17 7.47 -12.11
C ALA A 44 -10.00 5.94 -12.12
N LEU A 45 -10.86 5.23 -12.86
CA LEU A 45 -10.80 3.77 -13.00
C LEU A 45 -9.49 3.33 -13.67
N LEU A 46 -9.10 4.00 -14.76
CA LEU A 46 -7.84 3.74 -15.46
C LEU A 46 -6.65 4.10 -14.57
N TRP A 47 -6.70 5.20 -13.82
CA TRP A 47 -5.65 5.57 -12.88
C TRP A 47 -5.43 4.50 -11.80
N MET A 48 -6.51 4.04 -11.16
CA MET A 48 -6.41 3.01 -10.11
C MET A 48 -6.01 1.64 -10.68
N GLY A 49 -6.56 1.26 -11.83
CA GLY A 49 -6.31 -0.04 -12.45
C GLY A 49 -4.94 -0.15 -13.12
N LEU A 50 -4.52 0.86 -13.89
CA LEU A 50 -3.25 0.83 -14.61
C LEU A 50 -2.14 1.45 -13.76
N VAL A 51 -2.26 2.71 -13.37
CA VAL A 51 -1.15 3.44 -12.75
C VAL A 51 -0.85 2.88 -11.37
N VAL A 52 -1.83 2.85 -10.46
CA VAL A 52 -1.59 2.40 -9.09
C VAL A 52 -1.18 0.91 -9.08
N SER A 53 -1.87 0.04 -9.83
CA SER A 53 -1.56 -1.39 -9.84
C SER A 53 -0.25 -1.74 -10.56
N LEU A 54 -0.07 -1.33 -11.83
CA LEU A 54 1.14 -1.69 -12.59
C LEU A 54 2.38 -1.02 -11.99
N LEU A 55 2.29 0.27 -11.62
CA LEU A 55 3.43 0.98 -11.04
C LEU A 55 3.82 0.36 -9.70
N ALA A 56 2.85 0.03 -8.83
CA ALA A 56 3.15 -0.63 -7.56
C ALA A 56 3.79 -2.00 -7.77
N THR A 57 3.27 -2.80 -8.71
CA THR A 57 3.79 -4.14 -8.99
C THR A 57 5.20 -4.07 -9.59
N LEU A 58 5.45 -3.16 -10.54
CA LEU A 58 6.78 -2.91 -11.10
C LEU A 58 7.77 -2.42 -10.03
N LEU A 59 7.32 -1.50 -9.16
CA LEU A 59 8.13 -0.99 -8.07
C LEU A 59 8.51 -2.12 -7.10
N LEU A 60 7.55 -2.98 -6.74
CA LEU A 60 7.78 -4.17 -5.93
C LEU A 60 8.81 -5.10 -6.57
N TYR A 61 8.66 -5.44 -7.84
CA TYR A 61 9.64 -6.26 -8.56
C TYR A 61 11.03 -5.61 -8.58
N ARG A 62 11.11 -4.29 -8.80
CA ARG A 62 12.37 -3.54 -8.80
C ARG A 62 13.03 -3.53 -7.43
N LEU A 63 12.24 -3.51 -6.35
CA LEU A 63 12.70 -3.56 -4.97
C LEU A 63 13.18 -4.96 -4.57
N ILE A 64 12.48 -6.01 -4.99
CA ILE A 64 12.91 -7.40 -4.85
C ILE A 64 14.25 -7.61 -5.56
N ALA A 65 14.39 -7.12 -6.79
CA ALA A 65 15.64 -7.23 -7.57
C ALA A 65 16.83 -6.52 -6.90
N LYS A 66 16.59 -5.52 -6.04
CA LYS A 66 17.64 -4.80 -5.30
C LYS A 66 18.02 -5.46 -3.96
N GLY A 67 17.40 -6.59 -3.57
CA GLY A 67 17.82 -7.42 -2.43
C GLY A 67 17.59 -6.83 -1.03
N ASN A 68 17.04 -5.62 -0.90
CA ASN A 68 16.84 -4.95 0.39
C ASN A 68 15.35 -4.96 0.80
N LEU A 69 14.79 -6.17 1.02
CA LEU A 69 13.37 -6.37 1.37
C LEU A 69 12.92 -5.55 2.59
N VAL A 70 13.83 -5.29 3.54
CA VAL A 70 13.53 -4.55 4.80
C VAL A 70 13.24 -3.06 4.54
N ASN A 71 13.82 -2.47 3.49
CA ASN A 71 13.51 -1.08 3.12
C ASN A 71 12.17 -0.95 2.37
N VAL A 72 11.62 -2.07 1.89
CA VAL A 72 10.35 -2.11 1.12
C VAL A 72 9.15 -2.10 2.06
N THR A 73 9.18 -2.94 3.09
CA THR A 73 8.10 -3.01 4.08
C THR A 73 7.94 -1.70 4.83
N SER A 74 9.05 -1.02 5.13
CA SER A 74 9.05 0.33 5.71
C SER A 74 8.46 1.39 4.78
N LEU A 75 8.71 1.33 3.46
CA LEU A 75 8.08 2.24 2.50
C LEU A 75 6.55 2.10 2.49
N PHE A 76 6.04 0.85 2.58
CA PHE A 76 4.59 0.60 2.68
C PHE A 76 3.97 1.21 3.96
N TYR A 77 4.70 1.23 5.08
CA TYR A 77 4.23 1.92 6.29
C TYR A 77 4.19 3.44 6.14
N LEU A 78 4.99 4.01 5.22
CA LEU A 78 5.02 5.45 4.96
C LEU A 78 3.89 5.92 4.02
N VAL A 79 3.34 5.03 3.20
CA VAL A 79 2.25 5.33 2.24
C VAL A 79 1.07 6.08 2.91
N PRO A 80 0.43 5.56 3.98
CA PRO A 80 -0.70 6.27 4.60
C PRO A 80 -0.35 7.65 5.15
N ALA A 81 0.86 7.85 5.66
CA ALA A 81 1.31 9.16 6.13
C ALA A 81 1.50 10.15 4.98
N VAL A 82 2.15 9.73 3.88
CA VAL A 82 2.33 10.56 2.69
C VAL A 82 0.98 10.91 2.06
N THR A 83 0.05 9.96 1.97
CA THR A 83 -1.30 10.19 1.47
C THR A 83 -2.03 11.24 2.29
N ALA A 84 -1.95 11.19 3.63
CA ALA A 84 -2.60 12.17 4.50
C ALA A 84 -2.00 13.59 4.36
N VAL A 85 -0.67 13.68 4.19
CA VAL A 85 0.00 14.97 3.92
C VAL A 85 -0.41 15.54 2.56
N MET A 86 -0.46 14.70 1.52
CA MET A 86 -0.91 15.11 0.19
C MET A 86 -2.38 15.53 0.19
N ASP A 87 -3.24 14.83 0.92
CA ASP A 87 -4.64 15.19 1.07
C ASP A 87 -4.81 16.59 1.68
N TYR A 88 -4.08 16.88 2.77
CA TYR A 88 -4.07 18.20 3.38
C TYR A 88 -3.57 19.30 2.42
N LEU A 89 -2.49 19.01 1.67
CA LEU A 89 -1.86 20.00 0.81
C LEU A 89 -2.65 20.28 -0.48
N ILE A 90 -3.24 19.24 -1.09
CA ILE A 90 -3.94 19.32 -2.38
C ILE A 90 -5.40 19.77 -2.19
N PHE A 91 -6.11 19.17 -1.23
CA PHE A 91 -7.54 19.44 -1.03
C PHE A 91 -7.79 20.57 -0.03
N GLY A 92 -6.77 21.00 0.73
CA GLY A 92 -6.90 22.10 1.70
C GLY A 92 -7.96 21.84 2.77
N ASN A 93 -8.42 20.60 2.91
CA ASN A 93 -9.52 20.24 3.78
C ASN A 93 -9.08 20.50 5.22
N ARG A 94 -9.85 21.32 5.97
CA ARG A 94 -9.60 21.54 7.40
C ARG A 94 -9.92 20.24 8.12
N LEU A 95 -8.92 19.38 8.24
CA LEU A 95 -9.01 18.15 9.02
C LEU A 95 -9.55 18.50 10.40
N ALA A 96 -10.63 17.81 10.81
CA ALA A 96 -11.19 17.94 12.14
C ALA A 96 -10.04 17.80 13.17
N ALA A 97 -10.12 18.53 14.28
CA ALA A 97 -9.05 18.54 15.29
C ALA A 97 -8.62 17.12 15.71
N LEU A 98 -9.56 16.17 15.69
CA LEU A 98 -9.33 14.75 15.96
C LEU A 98 -8.47 14.04 14.89
N SER A 99 -8.69 14.36 13.60
CA SER A 99 -7.86 13.85 12.50
C SER A 99 -6.44 14.43 12.54
N LEU A 100 -6.29 15.69 12.94
CA LEU A 100 -4.98 16.30 13.21
C LEU A 100 -4.25 15.60 14.36
N LEU A 101 -4.97 15.28 15.45
CA LEU A 101 -4.44 14.54 16.60
C LEU A 101 -4.00 13.11 16.19
N GLY A 102 -4.84 12.41 15.43
CA GLY A 102 -4.54 11.09 14.90
C GLY A 102 -3.33 11.11 13.96
N MET A 103 -3.22 12.12 13.10
CA MET A 103 -2.06 12.31 12.23
C MET A 103 -0.78 12.59 13.04
N GLY A 104 -0.86 13.42 14.09
CA GLY A 104 0.25 13.64 15.01
C GLY A 104 0.75 12.34 15.66
N LEU A 105 -0.17 11.50 16.14
CA LEU A 105 0.16 10.19 16.71
C LEU A 105 0.83 9.25 15.69
N ILE A 106 0.35 9.22 14.46
CA ILE A 106 0.94 8.41 13.38
C ILE A 106 2.35 8.90 13.05
N VAL A 107 2.55 10.22 12.92
CA VAL A 107 3.88 10.81 12.66
C VAL A 107 4.85 10.50 13.79
N ILE A 108 4.42 10.61 15.05
CA ILE A 108 5.25 10.26 16.22
C ILE A 108 5.61 8.76 16.21
N GLY A 109 4.65 7.88 15.95
CA GLY A 109 4.87 6.44 15.83
C GLY A 109 5.85 6.08 14.71
N LEU A 110 5.72 6.74 13.55
CA LEU A 110 6.66 6.59 12.44
C LEU A 110 8.05 7.10 12.81
N LEU A 111 8.18 8.25 13.46
CA LEU A 111 9.48 8.75 13.95
C LEU A 111 10.14 7.76 14.91
N PHE A 112 9.37 7.10 15.78
CA PHE A 112 9.90 6.06 16.67
C PHE A 112 10.37 4.80 15.92
N VAL A 113 9.61 4.34 14.93
CA VAL A 113 9.94 3.17 14.11
C VAL A 113 11.15 3.44 13.19
N PHE A 114 11.24 4.65 12.65
CA PHE A 114 12.30 5.06 11.73
C PHE A 114 13.57 5.58 12.41
N ARG A 115 13.53 5.83 13.72
CA ARG A 115 14.74 5.97 14.53
C ARG A 115 15.45 4.62 14.56
N LYS A 116 16.27 4.36 13.54
CA LYS A 116 17.40 3.45 13.67
C LYS A 116 18.14 3.81 14.97
N PRO A 117 18.45 2.84 15.84
CA PRO A 117 19.49 3.07 16.83
C PRO A 117 20.72 3.47 16.02
N ALA A 118 21.28 4.64 16.29
CA ALA A 118 22.62 4.95 15.81
C ALA A 118 23.51 3.81 16.30
N ALA A 119 24.00 2.98 15.37
CA ALA A 119 25.01 2.00 15.71
C ALA A 119 26.14 2.76 16.42
N PRO A 120 26.59 2.34 17.62
CA PRO A 120 27.63 3.05 18.34
C PRO A 120 28.90 3.09 17.49
N ALA A 121 29.20 4.26 16.92
CA ALA A 121 30.49 4.54 16.31
C ALA A 121 31.52 4.76 17.43
N ALA A 122 31.95 3.70 18.13
CA ALA A 122 32.91 3.86 19.23
C ALA A 122 33.69 2.61 19.71
N GLN A 123 33.78 1.49 18.97
CA GLN A 123 34.53 0.31 19.47
C GLN A 123 35.63 -0.25 18.55
N LEU A 124 36.08 0.51 17.54
CA LEU A 124 37.16 0.09 16.62
C LEU A 124 38.48 0.89 16.80
N GLN A 125 38.75 1.45 17.98
CA GLN A 125 40.00 2.20 18.26
C GLN A 125 40.68 1.84 19.60
N ALA A 126 40.59 0.59 20.04
CA ALA A 126 41.41 0.11 21.15
C ALA A 126 41.83 -1.35 20.93
N ASP A 127 42.53 -1.58 19.81
CA ASP A 127 43.52 -2.65 19.67
C ASP A 127 44.92 -2.01 19.75
#